data_AF-A0A2N5GVD6-F1
#
_entry.id   AF-A0A2N5GVD6-F1
#
_cell.length_a   1.000
_cell.length_b   1.000
_cell.length_c   1.000
_cell.angle_alpha   90.00
_cell.angle_beta   90.00
_cell.angle_gamma   90.00
#
_symmetry.space_group_name_H-M   'P 1'
#
loop_
_entity.id
_entity.type
_entity.pdbx_description
1 polymer ?
#
loop_
_entity_poly.entity_id
_entity_poly.type
_entity_poly.pdbx_seq_one_letter_code
_entity_poly.pdbx_strand_id
1 'polypeptide(L)'
;MYYLRDKGAGDFEFLHIDLHEISPQDAELTDGTYEEIRTKQSQGKQFRLKSVVGSKFEDIFEEIAPPPEVLSALGVVQKEQADLIFTLMMNGVL
;
A
#
# COMPACT_ATOMS: atom_id res chain seq x y z
N MET A 1 11.25 16.72 1.70
CA MET A 1 11.47 15.81 0.55
C MET A 1 11.41 14.39 1.07
N TYR A 2 10.60 13.56 0.41
CA TYR A 2 10.34 12.19 0.85
C TYR A 2 11.02 11.19 -0.08
N TYR A 3 11.39 10.05 0.49
CA TYR A 3 11.92 8.92 -0.25
C TYR A 3 11.14 7.65 0.07
N LEU A 4 11.14 6.74 -0.87
CA LEU A 4 10.50 5.44 -0.78
C LEU A 4 11.58 4.36 -0.81
N ARG A 5 11.63 3.56 0.25
CA ARG A 5 12.54 2.42 0.37
C ARG A 5 11.76 1.12 0.20
N ASP A 6 12.18 0.30 -0.75
CA ASP A 6 11.70 -1.07 -0.89
C ASP A 6 12.27 -1.95 0.23
N LYS A 7 11.39 -2.64 0.96
CA LYS A 7 11.76 -3.59 2.03
C LYS A 7 11.65 -5.05 1.58
N GLY A 8 11.22 -5.28 0.34
CA GLY A 8 10.96 -6.58 -0.25
C GLY A 8 9.51 -7.04 -0.02
N ALA A 9 9.07 -8.03 -0.81
CA ALA A 9 7.75 -8.65 -0.71
C ALA A 9 6.54 -7.69 -0.82
N GLY A 10 6.74 -6.50 -1.40
CA GLY A 10 5.71 -5.47 -1.51
C GLY A 10 5.60 -4.56 -0.28
N ASP A 11 6.46 -4.74 0.73
CA ASP A 11 6.58 -3.83 1.85
C ASP A 11 7.45 -2.61 1.49
N PHE A 12 7.14 -1.47 2.10
CA PHE A 12 7.86 -0.23 1.88
C PHE A 12 7.95 0.64 3.12
N GLU A 13 8.88 1.57 3.10
CA GLU A 13 9.12 2.55 4.16
C GLU A 13 9.23 3.95 3.55
N PHE A 14 8.53 4.92 4.16
CA PHE A 14 8.71 6.33 3.83
C PHE A 14 9.84 6.93 4.67
N LEU A 15 10.74 7.62 3.99
CA LEU A 15 11.86 8.30 4.62
C LEU A 15 11.73 9.80 4.38
N HIS A 16 12.22 10.58 5.33
CA HIS A 16 12.38 12.03 5.21
C HIS A 16 13.86 12.36 5.34
N ILE A 17 14.38 13.20 4.44
CA ILE A 17 15.81 13.52 4.34
C ILE A 17 16.42 14.06 5.64
N ASP A 18 15.65 14.83 6.43
CA ASP A 18 16.14 15.41 7.69
C ASP A 18 16.14 14.42 8.87
N LEU A 19 15.48 13.26 8.71
CA LEU A 19 15.23 12.31 9.80
C LEU A 19 15.93 10.95 9.57
N HIS A 20 16.23 10.61 8.32
CA HIS A 20 16.70 9.28 7.95
C HIS A 20 17.93 9.36 7.05
N GLU A 21 18.77 8.33 7.13
CA GLU A 21 19.84 8.11 6.16
C GLU A 21 19.25 7.57 4.85
N ILE A 22 19.50 8.31 3.77
CA ILE A 22 19.01 7.98 2.42
C ILE A 22 20.10 7.24 1.65
N SER A 23 19.75 6.05 1.17
CA SER A 23 20.56 5.18 0.32
C SER A 23 20.39 5.57 -1.15
N PRO A 24 21.41 5.35 -2.01
CA PRO A 24 21.26 5.49 -3.46
C PRO A 24 20.17 4.60 -4.10
N GLN A 25 19.68 3.60 -3.37
CA GLN A 25 18.60 2.70 -3.81
C GLN A 25 17.21 3.22 -3.45
N ASP A 26 17.11 4.23 -2.59
CA ASP A 26 15.84 4.82 -2.21
C ASP A 26 15.35 5.73 -3.35
N ALA A 27 14.08 5.57 -3.74
CA ALA A 27 13.50 6.38 -4.79
C ALA A 27 12.97 7.69 -4.21
N GLU A 28 13.32 8.81 -4.84
CA GLU A 28 12.73 10.10 -4.50
C GLU A 28 11.22 10.07 -4.82
N LEU A 29 10.42 10.52 -3.87
CA LEU A 29 8.97 10.54 -3.98
C LEU A 29 8.51 11.99 -4.06
N THR A 30 7.66 12.30 -5.03
CA THR A 30 7.06 13.64 -5.12
C THR A 30 6.14 13.88 -3.93
N ASP A 31 6.07 15.12 -3.45
CA ASP A 31 5.14 15.50 -2.38
C ASP A 31 3.69 15.15 -2.73
N GLY A 32 3.31 15.26 -4.02
CA GLY A 32 1.98 14.87 -4.49
C GLY A 32 1.68 13.38 -4.31
N THR A 33 2.62 12.50 -4.66
CA THR A 33 2.47 11.06 -4.47
C THR A 33 2.43 10.69 -2.98
N TYR A 34 3.25 11.35 -2.16
CA TYR A 34 3.27 11.16 -0.70
C TYR A 34 1.93 11.55 -0.04
N GLU A 35 1.40 12.72 -0.39
CA GLU A 35 0.10 13.17 0.15
C GLU A 35 -1.05 12.28 -0.33
N GLU A 36 -0.99 11.78 -1.56
CA GLU A 36 -2.00 10.88 -2.09
C GLU A 36 -2.05 9.55 -1.33
N ILE A 37 -0.90 8.90 -1.07
CA ILE A 37 -0.88 7.64 -0.31
C ILE A 37 -1.33 7.85 1.13
N ARG A 38 -0.89 8.92 1.78
CA ARG A 38 -1.33 9.28 3.14
C ARG A 38 -2.84 9.49 3.21
N THR A 39 -3.40 10.22 2.24
CA THR A 39 -4.84 10.47 2.16
C THR A 39 -5.61 9.16 2.01
N LYS A 40 -5.21 8.29 1.08
CA LYS A 40 -5.89 6.99 0.88
C LYS A 40 -5.75 6.07 2.11
N GLN A 41 -4.57 6.04 2.75
CA GLN A 41 -4.35 5.28 3.99
C GLN A 41 -5.24 5.78 5.13
N SER A 42 -5.46 7.10 5.25
CA SER A 42 -6.37 7.66 6.25
C SER A 42 -7.84 7.25 6.03
N GLN A 43 -8.20 6.87 4.80
CA GLN A 43 -9.51 6.32 4.44
C GLN A 43 -9.60 4.79 4.68
N GLY A 44 -8.56 4.18 5.26
CA GLY A 44 -8.51 2.75 5.53
C GLY A 44 -8.09 1.89 4.34
N LYS A 45 -7.68 2.49 3.21
CA LYS A 45 -7.13 1.75 2.08
C LYS A 45 -5.73 1.25 2.42
N GLN A 46 -5.43 0.03 2.01
CA GLN A 46 -4.12 -0.58 2.19
C GLN A 46 -3.42 -0.69 0.83
N PHE A 47 -2.11 -0.54 0.83
CA PHE A 47 -1.32 -0.57 -0.39
C PHE A 47 -0.09 -1.44 -0.18
N ARG A 48 0.36 -2.09 -1.25
CA ARG A 48 1.70 -2.66 -1.37
C ARG A 48 2.50 -1.91 -2.41
N LEU A 49 3.81 -1.95 -2.25
CA LEU A 49 4.75 -1.47 -3.25
C LEU A 49 4.72 -2.38 -4.47
N LYS A 50 4.44 -1.79 -5.63
CA LYS A 50 4.46 -2.46 -6.92
C LYS A 50 5.77 -2.20 -7.65
N SER A 51 6.29 -0.98 -7.55
CA SER A 51 7.55 -0.56 -8.16
C SER A 51 8.08 0.68 -7.46
N VAL A 52 9.41 0.83 -7.37
CA VAL A 52 10.05 2.11 -6.96
C VAL A 52 10.24 3.07 -8.13
N VAL A 53 9.95 2.62 -9.35
CA VAL A 53 10.05 3.40 -10.59
C VAL A 53 8.66 3.62 -11.14
N GLY A 54 8.24 4.88 -11.27
CA GLY A 54 6.92 5.23 -11.78
C GLY A 54 6.70 6.73 -11.82
N SER A 55 5.80 7.20 -12.69
CA SER A 55 5.45 8.61 -12.80
C SER A 55 4.12 8.95 -12.11
N LYS A 56 3.31 7.92 -11.87
CA LYS A 56 1.98 8.03 -11.26
C LYS A 56 1.89 7.16 -10.01
N PHE A 57 0.88 7.44 -9.19
CA PHE A 57 0.58 6.67 -8.00
C PHE A 57 0.42 5.17 -8.27
N GLU A 58 -0.35 4.81 -9.30
CA GLU A 58 -0.69 3.41 -9.64
C GLU A 58 0.46 2.64 -10.34
N ASP A 59 1.50 3.37 -10.75
CA ASP A 59 2.75 2.75 -11.22
C ASP A 59 3.56 2.26 -10.01
N ILE A 60 3.49 2.98 -8.89
CA ILE A 60 4.31 2.79 -7.69
C ILE A 60 3.61 1.88 -6.68
N PHE A 61 2.31 2.08 -6.48
CA PHE A 61 1.51 1.39 -5.48
C PHE A 61 0.36 0.60 -6.10
N GLU A 62 0.00 -0.49 -5.43
CA GLU A 62 -1.18 -1.29 -5.75
C GLU A 62 -2.06 -1.38 -4.49
N GLU A 63 -3.35 -1.08 -4.63
CA GLU A 63 -4.33 -1.23 -3.55
C GLU A 63 -4.51 -2.72 -3.25
N ILE A 64 -4.37 -3.09 -1.98
CA ILE A 64 -4.65 -4.44 -1.50
C ILE A 64 -5.96 -4.45 -0.74
N ALA A 65 -6.76 -5.48 -1.00
CA ALA A 65 -7.93 -5.71 -0.18
C ALA A 65 -7.49 -6.04 1.26
N PRO A 66 -8.17 -5.49 2.28
CA PRO A 66 -7.89 -5.85 3.65
C PRO A 66 -8.08 -7.36 3.83
N PRO A 67 -7.20 -8.03 4.59
CA PRO A 67 -7.30 -9.46 4.77
C PRO A 67 -8.61 -9.82 5.48
N PRO A 68 -9.14 -11.04 5.25
CA PRO A 68 -10.42 -11.48 5.79
C PRO A 68 -10.58 -11.29 7.30
N GLU A 69 -9.50 -11.46 8.06
CA GLU A 69 -9.49 -11.29 9.51
C GLU A 69 -9.81 -9.86 9.93
N VAL A 70 -9.35 -8.87 9.16
CA VAL A 70 -9.64 -7.45 9.41
C VAL A 70 -11.10 -7.15 9.09
N LEU A 71 -11.62 -7.66 7.97
CA LEU A 71 -13.05 -7.50 7.62
C LEU A 71 -13.97 -8.14 8.65
N SER A 72 -13.60 -9.32 9.15
CA SER A 72 -14.33 -9.99 10.23
C SER A 72 -14.23 -9.25 11.56
N ALA A 73 -13.05 -8.72 11.92
CA ALA A 73 -12.85 -7.97 13.16
C ALA A 73 -13.61 -6.63 13.17
N LEU A 74 -13.76 -6.01 11.99
CA LEU A 74 -14.56 -4.80 11.81
C LEU A 74 -16.08 -5.07 11.73
N GLY A 75 -16.50 -6.34 11.80
CA GLY A 75 -17.91 -6.73 11.75
C GLY A 75 -18.57 -6.50 10.39
N VAL A 76 -17.78 -6.31 9.33
CA VAL A 76 -18.28 -6.03 7.97
C VAL A 76 -18.92 -7.28 7.36
N VAL A 77 -18.35 -8.45 7.65
CA VAL A 77 -18.80 -9.77 7.19
C VAL A 77 -18.38 -10.85 8.19
N GLN A 78 -19.06 -12.00 8.19
CA GLN A 78 -18.59 -13.17 8.94
C GLN A 78 -17.29 -13.71 8.31
N LYS A 79 -16.38 -14.29 9.10
CA LYS A 79 -15.05 -14.76 8.62
C LYS A 79 -15.13 -15.64 7.36
N GLU A 80 -16.06 -16.59 7.34
CA GLU A 80 -16.26 -17.49 6.20
C GLU A 80 -16.67 -16.73 4.92
N GLN A 81 -17.43 -15.64 5.04
CA GLN A 81 -17.80 -14.78 3.93
C GLN A 81 -16.65 -13.85 3.53
N ALA A 82 -15.85 -13.39 4.50
CA ALA A 82 -14.66 -12.59 4.25
C ALA A 82 -13.62 -13.38 3.44
N ASP A 83 -13.40 -14.65 3.80
CA ASP A 83 -12.49 -15.57 3.11
C ASP A 83 -12.93 -15.82 1.66
N LEU A 84 -14.24 -16.00 1.43
CA LEU A 84 -14.81 -16.18 0.10
C LEU A 84 -14.69 -14.90 -0.75
N ILE A 85 -15.01 -13.73 -0.19
CA ILE A 85 -14.88 -12.43 -0.87
C ILE A 85 -13.43 -12.16 -1.26
N PHE A 86 -12.50 -12.39 -0.34
CA PHE A 86 -11.07 -12.24 -0.61
C PHE A 86 -10.60 -13.19 -1.71
N THR A 87 -11.03 -14.45 -1.68
CA THR A 87 -10.71 -15.43 -2.72
C THR A 87 -11.25 -15.02 -4.09
N LEU A 88 -12.46 -14.46 -4.16
CA LEU A 88 -13.04 -14.01 -5.43
C LEU A 88 -12.34 -12.75 -5.97
N MET A 89 -11.95 -11.80 -5.10
CA MET A 89 -11.17 -10.63 -5.50
C MET A 89 -9.77 -11.00 -6.01
N MET A 90 -9.10 -11.96 -5.37
CA MET A 90 -7.77 -12.43 -5.79
C MET A 90 -7.78 -13.20 -7.12
N ASN A 91 -8.94 -13.73 -7.53
CA ASN A 91 -9.11 -14.45 -8.80
C ASN A 91 -9.78 -13.62 -9.90
N GLY A 92 -10.06 -12.32 -9.67
CA GLY A 92 -10.64 -11.41 -10.67
C GLY A 92 -12.08 -11.74 -11.07
N VAL A 93 -12.86 -12.37 -10.18
CA VAL A 93 -14.25 -12.79 -10.44
C VAL A 93 -15.28 -11.73 -9.99
N LEU A 94 -14.82 -10.67 -9.33
CA LEU A 94 -15.61 -9.54 -8.82
C LEU A 94 -14.99 -8.21 -9.25
#